data_AF-A0AAX3P070-F1
#
_entry.id   AF-A0AAX3P070-F1
#
_cell.length_a   1.000
_cell.length_b   1.000
_cell.length_c   1.000
_cell.angle_alpha   90.00
_cell.angle_beta   90.00
_cell.angle_gamma   90.00
#
_symmetry.space_group_name_H-M   'P 1'
#
loop_
_entity.id
_entity.type
_entity.pdbx_description
1 polymer ?
#
loop_
_entity_poly.entity_id
_entity_poly.type
_entity_poly.pdbx_seq_one_letter_code
_entity_poly.pdbx_strand_id
1 'polypeptide(L)'
;MILLRSHQLKPKASLEDIFAEDDVLGLLDVEPLKPRSTPVDLVSNQFGDIVAFFEQHGRAPQNSYSADMSEKRLARRLQAIRTDPDQCRALSGQDIHGLLAGIEVVGSVAEKHEQYHAKDVAAETVNASTVDTSELVTSLDDIFADDDLGLLDFDAPDIFSMQHVPREKKALPDEIAQRQPCPDFARFAPLFETVKTGLQGQEFSLVRYRNEHGFQVGDFFILNGVMGYVHSAGERLEQYERYNARLHLVFDNGTELHMLYQSLTQGLIRDKEGRKVMLGDKPLLPNDAPIPSGFVYVLATKSTDPVLMPFKQNLYKIGFTEGTVEDRIKHAEKDKTFLQAPVRVITTFLCFNMNTHKLETLVHGFLAKQRLDITLKGVDGTSYAPREWFHTPLTTILEVIHHILDGTISQYRMDNTTGKVVAKKTTNNA
;
A
#
# COMPACT_ATOMS: atom_id res chain seq x y z
N MET A 1 -0.76 13.55 51.40
CA MET A 1 0.67 13.56 51.01
C MET A 1 1.07 12.13 50.68
N ILE A 2 1.24 11.81 49.40
CA ILE A 2 1.72 10.49 48.97
C ILE A 2 3.24 10.59 48.89
N LEU A 3 3.95 9.88 49.77
CA LEU A 3 5.40 9.79 49.79
C LEU A 3 5.84 8.70 48.80
N LEU A 4 6.30 9.11 47.63
CA LEU A 4 6.96 8.23 46.67
C LEU A 4 8.41 8.02 47.15
N ARG A 5 8.72 6.80 47.63
CA ARG A 5 10.10 6.36 47.84
C ARG A 5 10.71 6.01 46.50
N SER A 6 11.67 6.81 46.03
CA SER A 6 12.54 6.43 44.92
C SER A 6 13.45 5.28 45.36
N HIS A 7 13.20 4.07 44.86
CA HIS A 7 14.20 3.00 44.96
C HIS A 7 15.40 3.46 44.13
N GLN A 8 16.56 3.66 44.76
CA GLN A 8 17.77 3.99 44.03
C GLN A 8 18.09 2.85 43.06
N LEU A 9 17.99 3.12 41.76
CA LEU A 9 18.40 2.20 40.71
C LEU A 9 19.93 2.16 40.71
N LYS A 10 20.50 0.98 40.95
CA LYS A 10 21.94 0.76 40.75
C LYS A 10 22.28 1.07 39.27
N PRO A 11 23.40 1.74 38.98
CA PRO A 11 23.84 1.93 37.61
C PRO A 11 24.21 0.57 37.01
N LYS A 12 23.52 0.18 35.93
CA LYS A 12 23.76 -1.07 35.19
C LYS A 12 24.66 -0.78 34.00
N ALA A 13 25.72 -1.57 33.83
CA ALA A 13 26.79 -1.28 32.88
C ALA A 13 26.69 -2.09 31.57
N SER A 14 25.95 -3.20 31.54
CA SER A 14 25.75 -4.01 30.33
C SER A 14 24.29 -4.42 30.13
N LEU A 15 23.96 -4.79 28.89
CA LEU A 15 22.63 -5.31 28.54
C LEU A 15 22.33 -6.64 29.24
N GLU A 16 23.36 -7.43 29.55
CA GLU A 16 23.22 -8.70 30.27
C GLU A 16 22.68 -8.49 31.69
N ASP A 17 23.05 -7.40 32.37
CA ASP A 17 22.50 -7.03 33.69
C ASP A 17 21.01 -6.63 33.63
N ILE A 18 20.49 -6.33 32.44
CA ILE A 18 19.08 -5.99 32.23
C ILE A 18 18.25 -7.26 32.03
N PHE A 19 18.78 -8.24 31.27
CA PHE A 19 18.09 -9.51 31.01
C PHE A 19 18.18 -10.52 32.15
N ALA A 20 19.10 -10.32 33.11
CA ALA A 20 19.27 -11.21 34.26
C ALA A 20 18.32 -10.91 35.44
N GLU A 21 17.50 -9.85 35.38
CA GLU A 21 16.48 -9.59 36.39
C GLU A 21 15.21 -10.40 36.12
N ASP A 22 14.54 -10.82 37.20
CA ASP A 22 13.25 -11.49 37.13
C ASP A 22 12.27 -10.61 36.33
N ASP A 23 11.73 -11.16 35.23
CA ASP A 23 10.77 -10.47 34.37
C ASP A 23 9.40 -10.39 35.05
N VAL A 24 9.30 -9.53 36.07
CA VAL A 24 8.10 -9.33 36.89
C VAL A 24 6.89 -8.91 36.04
N LEU A 25 7.11 -8.36 34.85
CA LEU A 25 6.08 -7.85 33.95
C LEU A 25 5.77 -8.78 32.77
N GLY A 26 6.48 -9.92 32.62
CA GLY A 26 6.28 -10.85 31.50
C GLY A 26 6.52 -10.22 30.12
N LEU A 27 7.42 -9.24 30.03
CA LEU A 27 7.70 -8.50 28.80
C LEU A 27 8.62 -9.25 27.84
N LEU A 28 9.39 -10.23 28.34
CA LEU A 28 10.29 -11.08 27.57
C LEU A 28 9.60 -12.37 27.10
N ASP A 29 8.49 -12.76 27.74
CA ASP A 29 7.64 -13.88 27.33
C ASP A 29 6.65 -13.45 26.23
N VAL A 30 7.16 -13.28 25.01
CA VAL A 30 6.32 -13.02 23.83
C VAL A 30 5.94 -14.35 23.18
N GLU A 31 4.69 -14.79 23.34
CA GLU A 31 4.17 -15.94 22.59
C GLU A 31 4.25 -15.66 21.07
N PRO A 32 4.77 -16.60 20.27
CA PRO A 32 4.81 -16.44 18.82
C PRO A 32 3.38 -16.26 18.29
N LEU A 33 3.18 -15.24 17.44
CA LEU A 33 1.92 -15.02 16.75
C LEU A 33 1.47 -16.32 16.08
N LYS A 34 0.32 -16.86 16.52
CA LYS A 34 -0.26 -18.08 15.94
C LYS A 34 -0.34 -17.89 14.41
N PRO A 35 0.19 -18.83 13.62
CA PRO A 35 0.13 -18.73 12.18
C PRO A 35 -1.33 -18.60 11.76
N ARG A 36 -1.63 -17.63 10.89
CA ARG A 36 -2.97 -17.40 10.36
C ARG A 36 -3.36 -18.67 9.60
N SER A 37 -4.35 -19.42 10.10
CA SER A 37 -4.76 -20.68 9.47
C SER A 37 -5.18 -20.42 8.02
N THR A 38 -4.68 -21.24 7.11
CA THR A 38 -5.08 -21.15 5.70
C THR A 38 -6.57 -21.49 5.57
N PRO A 39 -7.30 -20.97 4.55
CA PRO A 39 -8.73 -21.25 4.41
C PRO A 39 -9.05 -22.75 4.32
N VAL A 40 -8.10 -23.56 3.85
CA VAL A 40 -8.22 -25.02 3.75
C VAL A 40 -8.23 -25.70 5.14
N ASP A 41 -7.39 -25.24 6.07
CA ASP A 41 -7.34 -25.79 7.44
C ASP A 41 -8.61 -25.46 8.25
N LEU A 42 -9.23 -24.32 7.96
CA LEU A 42 -10.47 -23.90 8.63
C LEU A 42 -11.64 -24.82 8.25
N VAL A 43 -11.74 -25.21 6.99
CA VAL A 43 -12.83 -26.09 6.52
C VAL A 43 -12.65 -27.51 7.06
N SER A 44 -11.41 -28.00 7.13
CA SER A 44 -11.12 -29.32 7.74
C SER A 44 -11.49 -29.36 9.23
N ASN A 45 -11.17 -28.31 10.01
CA ASN A 45 -11.60 -28.22 11.40
C ASN A 45 -13.13 -28.14 11.54
N GLN A 46 -13.80 -27.39 10.65
CA GLN A 46 -15.28 -27.31 10.66
C GLN A 46 -15.93 -28.65 10.33
N PHE A 47 -15.33 -29.46 9.47
CA PHE A 47 -15.80 -30.82 9.18
C PHE A 47 -15.54 -31.77 10.35
N GLY A 48 -14.40 -31.63 11.04
CA GLY A 48 -14.10 -32.36 12.28
C GLY A 48 -15.15 -32.17 13.37
N ASP A 49 -15.65 -30.95 13.55
CA ASP A 49 -16.75 -30.67 14.50
C ASP A 49 -18.05 -31.44 14.14
N ILE A 50 -18.32 -31.62 12.84
CA ILE A 50 -19.49 -32.36 12.36
C ILE A 50 -19.31 -33.87 12.58
N VAL A 51 -18.10 -34.39 12.35
CA VAL A 51 -17.77 -35.80 12.63
C VAL A 51 -17.88 -36.10 14.12
N ALA A 52 -17.34 -35.24 14.99
CA ALA A 52 -17.44 -35.39 16.43
C ALA A 52 -18.90 -35.40 16.92
N PHE A 53 -19.75 -34.57 16.32
CA PHE A 53 -21.20 -34.60 16.60
C PHE A 53 -21.83 -35.93 16.16
N PHE A 54 -21.45 -36.44 15.00
CA PHE A 54 -21.94 -37.72 14.49
C PHE A 54 -21.51 -38.90 15.38
N GLU A 55 -20.27 -38.92 15.87
CA GLU A 55 -19.78 -39.94 16.81
C GLU A 55 -20.53 -39.91 18.14
N GLN A 56 -20.86 -38.71 18.65
CA GLN A 56 -21.57 -38.57 19.94
C GLN A 56 -23.05 -38.90 19.86
N HIS A 57 -23.72 -38.53 18.76
CA HIS A 57 -25.18 -38.65 18.64
C HIS A 57 -25.64 -39.74 17.69
N GLY A 58 -24.74 -40.38 16.94
CA GLY A 58 -25.04 -41.43 15.96
C GLY A 58 -25.91 -40.98 14.79
N ARG A 59 -26.09 -39.67 14.59
CA ARG A 59 -26.94 -39.07 13.55
C ARG A 59 -26.31 -37.81 12.97
N ALA A 60 -26.62 -37.52 11.71
CA ALA A 60 -26.23 -36.27 11.08
C ALA A 60 -27.03 -35.08 11.67
N PRO A 61 -26.42 -33.89 11.81
CA PRO A 61 -27.11 -32.71 12.36
C PRO A 61 -28.25 -32.29 11.43
N GLN A 62 -29.45 -32.08 11.99
CA GLN A 62 -30.65 -31.69 11.25
C GLN A 62 -31.12 -30.28 11.61
N ASN A 63 -31.67 -29.57 10.63
CA ASN A 63 -32.28 -28.24 10.84
C ASN A 63 -33.76 -28.37 11.24
N SER A 64 -34.06 -29.16 12.27
CA SER A 64 -35.43 -29.41 12.75
C SER A 64 -35.83 -28.40 13.84
N TYR A 65 -37.13 -28.13 13.99
CA TYR A 65 -37.66 -27.10 14.89
C TYR A 65 -37.25 -27.32 16.36
N SER A 66 -37.17 -28.58 16.80
CA SER A 66 -36.82 -29.01 18.16
C SER A 66 -35.32 -29.14 18.46
N ALA A 67 -34.44 -28.82 17.51
CA ALA A 67 -32.98 -28.97 17.66
C ALA A 67 -32.34 -27.74 18.32
N ASP A 68 -31.27 -28.00 19.07
CA ASP A 68 -30.49 -26.99 19.78
C ASP A 68 -29.74 -26.07 18.79
N MET A 69 -29.43 -24.84 19.20
CA MET A 69 -28.86 -23.82 18.30
C MET A 69 -27.49 -24.22 17.72
N SER A 70 -26.73 -25.03 18.44
CA SER A 70 -25.45 -25.62 18.00
C SER A 70 -25.66 -26.65 16.88
N GLU A 71 -26.64 -27.53 17.00
CA GLU A 71 -26.99 -28.55 15.99
C GLU A 71 -27.48 -27.90 14.69
N LYS A 72 -28.31 -26.85 14.78
CA LYS A 72 -28.77 -26.09 13.60
C LYS A 72 -27.61 -25.42 12.86
N ARG A 73 -26.60 -24.93 13.58
CA ARG A 73 -25.39 -24.33 12.98
C ARG A 73 -24.54 -25.37 12.25
N LEU A 74 -24.40 -26.57 12.82
CA LEU A 74 -23.68 -27.67 12.19
C LEU A 74 -24.43 -28.21 10.96
N ALA A 75 -25.76 -28.29 11.01
CA ALA A 75 -26.61 -28.71 9.89
C ALA A 75 -26.48 -27.77 8.67
N ARG A 76 -26.54 -26.45 8.90
CA ARG A 76 -26.34 -25.44 7.85
C ARG A 76 -24.93 -25.47 7.25
N ARG A 77 -23.92 -25.73 8.08
CA ARG A 77 -22.53 -25.88 7.63
C ARG A 77 -22.34 -27.14 6.78
N LEU A 78 -22.89 -28.27 7.21
CA LEU A 78 -22.86 -29.52 6.42
C LEU A 78 -23.56 -29.33 5.07
N GLN A 79 -24.69 -28.62 5.04
CA GLN A 79 -25.38 -28.30 3.80
C GLN A 79 -24.53 -27.40 2.88
N ALA A 80 -23.86 -26.38 3.42
CA ALA A 80 -22.96 -25.52 2.64
C ALA A 80 -21.77 -26.29 2.05
N ILE A 81 -21.19 -27.22 2.81
CA ILE A 81 -20.10 -28.09 2.33
C ILE A 81 -20.60 -29.02 1.22
N ARG A 82 -21.82 -29.56 1.34
CA ARG A 82 -22.44 -30.40 0.29
C ARG A 82 -22.75 -29.64 -1.01
N THR A 83 -23.05 -28.35 -0.92
CA THR A 83 -23.32 -27.52 -2.11
C THR A 83 -22.04 -27.18 -2.90
N ASP A 84 -20.87 -27.17 -2.26
CA ASP A 84 -19.59 -26.88 -2.91
C ASP A 84 -18.81 -28.17 -3.26
N PRO A 85 -18.69 -28.52 -4.56
CA PRO A 85 -18.04 -29.76 -4.99
C PRO A 85 -16.52 -29.77 -4.74
N ASP A 86 -15.85 -28.61 -4.67
CA ASP A 86 -14.41 -28.56 -4.43
C ASP A 86 -14.06 -28.83 -2.95
N GLN A 87 -14.94 -28.42 -2.03
CA GLN A 87 -14.82 -28.77 -0.60
C GLN A 87 -15.11 -30.26 -0.37
N CYS A 88 -16.08 -30.83 -1.09
CA CYS A 88 -16.36 -32.27 -1.05
C CYS A 88 -15.14 -33.10 -1.50
N ARG A 89 -14.43 -32.67 -2.55
CA ARG A 89 -13.21 -33.35 -3.01
C ARG A 89 -12.06 -33.24 -2.02
N ALA A 90 -11.88 -32.07 -1.39
CA ALA A 90 -10.83 -31.87 -0.39
C ALA A 90 -11.07 -32.70 0.89
N LEU A 91 -12.33 -32.88 1.27
CA LEU A 91 -12.74 -33.56 2.51
C LEU A 91 -13.03 -35.06 2.34
N SER A 92 -13.01 -35.59 1.11
CA SER A 92 -13.30 -37.02 0.88
C SER A 92 -12.36 -37.96 1.60
N GLY A 93 -11.12 -37.52 1.89
CA GLY A 93 -10.16 -38.28 2.69
C GLY A 93 -10.46 -38.34 4.20
N GLN A 94 -11.34 -37.48 4.70
CA GLN A 94 -11.73 -37.38 6.11
C GLN A 94 -13.16 -37.90 6.36
N ASP A 95 -13.90 -38.25 5.31
CA ASP A 95 -15.27 -38.75 5.41
C ASP A 95 -15.31 -40.25 5.71
N ILE A 96 -15.02 -40.60 6.96
CA ILE A 96 -15.03 -41.99 7.45
C ILE A 96 -16.48 -42.51 7.60
N HIS A 97 -17.45 -41.61 7.74
CA HIS A 97 -18.86 -41.91 8.07
C HIS A 97 -19.82 -41.75 6.89
N GLY A 98 -19.33 -41.46 5.68
CA GLY A 98 -20.17 -41.34 4.47
C GLY A 98 -21.15 -40.17 4.52
N LEU A 99 -20.78 -39.08 5.19
CA LEU A 99 -21.61 -37.88 5.38
C LEU A 99 -21.66 -37.00 4.13
N LEU A 100 -20.69 -37.14 3.21
CA LEU A 100 -20.60 -36.39 1.95
C LEU A 100 -21.13 -37.20 0.75
N ALA A 101 -21.22 -38.53 0.85
CA ALA A 101 -21.77 -39.38 -0.19
C ALA A 101 -23.30 -39.42 -0.12
N GLY A 102 -23.95 -38.93 -1.17
CA GLY A 102 -25.40 -38.84 -1.29
C GLY A 102 -26.11 -40.18 -1.06
N ILE A 103 -27.11 -40.16 -0.19
CA ILE A 103 -28.13 -41.20 -0.13
C ILE A 103 -29.06 -40.95 -1.33
N GLU A 104 -28.84 -41.66 -2.44
CA GLU A 104 -29.92 -42.02 -3.37
C GLU A 104 -30.72 -43.15 -2.69
N VAL A 105 -32.06 -43.15 -2.58
CA VAL A 105 -33.12 -43.35 -3.60
C VAL A 105 -34.44 -42.95 -2.89
N VAL A 106 -35.38 -42.17 -3.45
CA VAL A 106 -36.32 -42.53 -4.52
C VAL A 106 -36.70 -41.32 -5.39
N GLY A 107 -36.49 -41.49 -6.71
CA GLY A 107 -37.32 -40.99 -7.82
C GLY A 107 -37.16 -39.52 -8.21
N SER A 108 -36.15 -39.13 -9.00
CA SER A 108 -36.17 -39.05 -10.47
C SER A 108 -37.43 -38.34 -11.03
N VAL A 109 -37.31 -37.20 -11.74
CA VAL A 109 -36.70 -37.12 -13.07
C VAL A 109 -35.88 -35.84 -13.29
N ALA A 110 -34.65 -36.07 -13.73
CA ALA A 110 -33.71 -35.25 -14.51
C ALA A 110 -34.37 -34.59 -15.77
N GLU A 111 -33.84 -33.62 -16.50
CA GLU A 111 -32.66 -32.76 -16.50
C GLU A 111 -32.85 -31.77 -17.68
N LYS A 112 -32.18 -30.61 -17.61
CA LYS A 112 -31.50 -29.87 -18.70
C LYS A 112 -32.24 -29.62 -20.04
N HIS A 113 -32.28 -28.35 -20.49
CA HIS A 113 -31.19 -27.80 -21.31
C HIS A 113 -31.40 -26.30 -21.63
N GLU A 114 -30.28 -25.67 -21.92
CA GLU A 114 -30.02 -24.29 -22.28
C GLU A 114 -30.75 -23.75 -23.52
N GLN A 115 -30.64 -22.41 -23.63
CA GLN A 115 -30.39 -21.64 -24.86
C GLN A 115 -31.60 -21.29 -25.74
N TYR A 116 -31.99 -20.01 -25.78
CA TYR A 116 -31.54 -19.04 -26.80
C TYR A 116 -32.21 -17.67 -26.61
N HIS A 117 -31.46 -16.63 -26.96
CA HIS A 117 -31.94 -15.26 -27.20
C HIS A 117 -33.07 -15.20 -28.24
N ALA A 118 -34.05 -14.30 -28.05
CA ALA A 118 -34.14 -13.04 -28.81
C ALA A 118 -35.55 -12.40 -28.74
N LYS A 119 -35.56 -11.11 -28.40
CA LYS A 119 -36.28 -10.01 -29.06
C LYS A 119 -37.82 -10.00 -29.19
N ASP A 120 -38.31 -8.85 -28.70
CA ASP A 120 -39.22 -7.89 -29.35
C ASP A 120 -40.75 -8.10 -29.30
N VAL A 121 -41.40 -6.93 -29.15
CA VAL A 121 -42.78 -6.53 -29.55
C VAL A 121 -43.90 -6.99 -28.60
N ALA A 122 -44.36 -6.15 -27.67
CA ALA A 122 -45.33 -5.03 -27.80
C ALA A 122 -46.81 -5.45 -27.87
N ALA A 123 -47.61 -4.75 -27.06
CA ALA A 123 -49.06 -4.53 -27.15
C ALA A 123 -49.95 -5.80 -27.09
N GLU A 124 -51.13 -5.85 -26.48
CA GLU A 124 -52.10 -4.85 -26.05
C GLU A 124 -53.16 -5.59 -25.18
N THR A 125 -53.79 -4.86 -24.25
CA THR A 125 -55.19 -4.95 -23.75
C THR A 125 -56.06 -6.18 -24.14
N VAL A 126 -56.87 -6.81 -23.28
CA VAL A 126 -58.10 -6.28 -22.66
C VAL A 126 -58.72 -7.26 -21.62
N ASN A 127 -59.30 -6.67 -20.57
CA ASN A 127 -60.58 -6.97 -19.91
C ASN A 127 -60.88 -8.29 -19.16
N ALA A 128 -60.92 -8.12 -17.83
CA ALA A 128 -62.08 -8.34 -16.94
C ALA A 128 -62.68 -9.74 -16.74
N SER A 129 -62.44 -10.28 -15.54
CA SER A 129 -63.52 -10.75 -14.65
C SER A 129 -62.97 -10.79 -13.22
N THR A 130 -63.36 -9.82 -12.39
CA THR A 130 -63.18 -9.89 -10.93
C THR A 130 -64.10 -11.00 -10.42
N VAL A 131 -63.53 -12.18 -10.21
CA VAL A 131 -64.17 -13.22 -9.41
C VAL A 131 -63.96 -12.78 -7.96
N ASP A 132 -65.05 -12.58 -7.23
CA ASP A 132 -64.98 -12.28 -5.80
C ASP A 132 -64.66 -13.59 -5.06
N THR A 133 -63.36 -13.90 -4.95
CA THR A 133 -62.82 -15.16 -4.40
C THR A 133 -63.09 -15.32 -2.90
N SER A 134 -63.71 -14.34 -2.25
CA SER A 134 -64.01 -14.38 -0.81
C SER A 134 -64.95 -15.50 -0.38
N GLU A 135 -65.69 -16.13 -1.30
CA GLU A 135 -66.57 -17.28 -0.98
C GLU A 135 -65.91 -18.67 -1.15
N LEU A 136 -64.66 -18.75 -1.63
CA LEU A 136 -63.97 -20.03 -1.88
C LEU A 136 -62.85 -20.35 -0.89
N VAL A 137 -62.61 -19.50 0.10
CA VAL A 137 -61.56 -19.71 1.09
C VAL A 137 -62.08 -20.62 2.21
N THR A 138 -61.80 -21.92 2.10
CA THR A 138 -62.29 -22.92 3.07
C THR A 138 -61.24 -23.35 4.10
N SER A 139 -59.97 -23.01 3.86
CA SER A 139 -58.85 -23.35 4.73
C SER A 139 -57.71 -22.33 4.66
N LEU A 140 -56.80 -22.36 5.65
CA LEU A 140 -55.60 -21.52 5.63
C LEU A 140 -54.66 -21.91 4.47
N ASP A 141 -54.66 -23.17 4.04
CA ASP A 141 -53.82 -23.64 2.93
C ASP A 141 -54.26 -23.06 1.58
N ASP A 142 -55.56 -22.81 1.37
CA ASP A 142 -56.06 -22.13 0.16
C ASP A 142 -55.55 -20.67 0.07
N ILE A 143 -55.38 -20.00 1.22
CA ILE A 143 -54.87 -18.61 1.29
C ILE A 143 -53.37 -18.56 0.93
N PHE A 144 -52.62 -19.60 1.31
CA PHE A 144 -51.18 -19.66 1.02
C PHE A 144 -50.87 -20.14 -0.40
N ALA A 145 -51.81 -20.84 -1.05
CA ALA A 145 -51.66 -21.30 -2.43
C ALA A 145 -51.97 -20.21 -3.47
N ASP A 146 -52.81 -19.22 -3.13
CA ASP A 146 -53.21 -18.10 -4.00
C ASP A 146 -52.27 -16.89 -3.82
N ASP A 147 -50.95 -17.09 -4.03
CA ASP A 147 -49.93 -16.03 -3.96
C ASP A 147 -49.65 -15.39 -5.33
N ASP A 148 -50.72 -15.01 -6.04
CA ASP A 148 -50.63 -14.36 -7.36
C ASP A 148 -49.87 -13.02 -7.34
N LEU A 149 -49.68 -12.43 -6.16
CA LEU A 149 -48.95 -11.17 -5.94
C LEU A 149 -47.52 -11.36 -5.41
N GLY A 150 -47.07 -12.61 -5.18
CA GLY A 150 -45.72 -12.91 -4.69
C GLY A 150 -45.40 -12.29 -3.32
N LEU A 151 -46.41 -12.13 -2.47
CA LEU A 151 -46.30 -11.52 -1.13
C LEU A 151 -45.79 -12.52 -0.08
N LEU A 152 -45.89 -13.82 -0.35
CA LEU A 152 -45.46 -14.89 0.55
C LEU A 152 -44.09 -15.46 0.17
N ASP A 153 -43.53 -15.03 -0.95
CA ASP A 153 -42.15 -15.32 -1.33
C ASP A 153 -41.19 -14.46 -0.48
N PHE A 154 -40.90 -14.93 0.73
CA PHE A 154 -39.89 -14.33 1.61
C PHE A 154 -38.46 -14.71 1.19
N ASP A 155 -38.18 -14.76 -0.11
CA ASP A 155 -36.84 -14.53 -0.61
C ASP A 155 -36.51 -13.06 -0.31
N ALA A 156 -36.16 -12.83 0.96
CA ALA A 156 -35.86 -11.52 1.49
C ALA A 156 -34.86 -10.87 0.53
N PRO A 157 -35.18 -9.71 -0.10
CA PRO A 157 -34.16 -8.95 -0.78
C PRO A 157 -33.11 -8.69 0.27
N ASP A 158 -31.93 -9.30 0.10
CA ASP A 158 -30.84 -9.25 1.06
C ASP A 158 -30.72 -7.79 1.50
N ILE A 159 -30.94 -7.49 2.77
CA ILE A 159 -31.02 -6.13 3.32
C ILE A 159 -29.72 -5.34 3.07
N PHE A 160 -28.66 -6.04 2.66
CA PHE A 160 -27.37 -5.51 2.23
C PHE A 160 -27.27 -5.21 0.73
N SER A 161 -28.28 -5.55 -0.07
CA SER A 161 -28.35 -5.36 -1.52
C SER A 161 -29.16 -4.10 -1.88
N MET A 162 -28.47 -2.95 -1.86
CA MET A 162 -29.06 -1.69 -2.33
C MET A 162 -29.31 -1.73 -3.84
N GLN A 163 -30.57 -1.92 -4.25
CA GLN A 163 -31.00 -1.93 -5.67
C GLN A 163 -31.48 -0.56 -6.18
N HIS A 164 -32.01 0.30 -5.31
CA HIS A 164 -32.63 1.58 -5.71
C HIS A 164 -31.76 2.84 -5.47
N VAL A 165 -30.51 2.67 -5.05
CA VAL A 165 -29.56 3.79 -4.91
C VAL A 165 -28.55 3.73 -6.05
N PRO A 166 -28.35 4.80 -6.83
CA PRO A 166 -27.29 4.85 -7.82
C PRO A 166 -25.95 4.53 -7.15
N ARG A 167 -25.33 3.40 -7.50
CA ARG A 167 -23.95 3.10 -7.12
C ARG A 167 -23.04 3.97 -7.97
N GLU A 168 -23.02 5.27 -7.71
CA GLU A 168 -21.91 6.09 -8.15
C GLU A 168 -20.66 5.48 -7.52
N LYS A 169 -19.79 4.88 -8.35
CA LYS A 169 -18.46 4.48 -7.93
C LYS A 169 -17.78 5.75 -7.45
N LYS A 170 -17.79 6.00 -6.14
CA LYS A 170 -16.94 7.02 -5.53
C LYS A 170 -15.54 6.74 -6.05
N ALA A 171 -15.00 7.66 -6.86
CA ALA A 171 -13.63 7.56 -7.30
C ALA A 171 -12.77 7.38 -6.05
N LEU A 172 -12.03 6.27 -5.98
CA LEU A 172 -11.04 6.08 -4.93
C LEU A 172 -10.07 7.26 -5.05
N PRO A 173 -9.79 8.00 -3.96
CA PRO A 173 -8.88 9.13 -4.03
C PRO A 173 -7.51 8.66 -4.52
N ASP A 174 -6.92 9.39 -5.47
CA ASP A 174 -5.58 9.08 -5.98
C ASP A 174 -4.51 9.10 -4.88
N GLU A 175 -4.75 9.86 -3.79
CA GLU A 175 -3.79 10.01 -2.70
C GLU A 175 -4.48 10.20 -1.33
N ILE A 176 -4.35 9.19 -0.46
CA ILE A 176 -4.89 9.22 0.90
C ILE A 176 -3.94 10.04 1.79
N ALA A 177 -4.45 11.11 2.40
CA ALA A 177 -3.68 11.99 3.28
C ALA A 177 -3.30 11.25 4.58
N GLN A 178 -2.14 10.60 4.60
CA GLN A 178 -1.53 10.00 5.79
C GLN A 178 -0.24 10.73 6.12
N ARG A 179 0.07 10.85 7.43
CA ARG A 179 1.33 11.43 7.87
C ARG A 179 2.47 10.47 7.50
N GLN A 180 3.47 10.98 6.80
CA GLN A 180 4.67 10.24 6.43
C GLN A 180 5.89 10.85 7.11
N PRO A 181 6.95 10.07 7.42
CA PRO A 181 8.21 10.64 7.91
C PRO A 181 8.80 11.57 6.84
N CYS A 182 9.17 12.80 7.22
CA CYS A 182 9.74 13.79 6.29
C CYS A 182 11.27 13.58 6.17
N PRO A 183 11.80 13.22 4.99
CA PRO A 183 13.23 13.02 4.79
C PRO A 183 14.03 14.33 4.93
N ASP A 184 13.44 15.45 4.52
CA ASP A 184 14.08 16.77 4.47
C ASP A 184 13.86 17.61 5.73
N PHE A 185 13.46 16.98 6.85
CA PHE A 185 13.12 17.69 8.09
C PHE A 185 14.26 18.58 8.62
N ALA A 186 15.51 18.21 8.35
CA ALA A 186 16.68 19.00 8.74
C ALA A 186 16.64 20.45 8.19
N ARG A 187 15.98 20.70 7.06
CA ARG A 187 15.81 22.05 6.48
C ARG A 187 14.80 22.90 7.26
N PHE A 188 13.81 22.24 7.84
CA PHE A 188 12.67 22.88 8.51
C PHE A 188 12.87 23.02 10.02
N ALA A 189 13.69 22.15 10.63
CA ALA A 189 14.06 22.19 12.05
C ALA A 189 14.46 23.60 12.55
N PRO A 190 15.38 24.36 11.89
CA PRO A 190 15.77 25.69 12.37
C PRO A 190 14.62 26.70 12.32
N LEU A 191 13.64 26.52 11.42
CA LEU A 191 12.47 27.40 11.36
C LEU A 191 11.59 27.22 12.60
N PHE A 192 11.32 25.97 12.98
CA PHE A 192 10.52 25.67 14.17
C PHE A 192 11.21 26.17 15.44
N GLU A 193 12.53 26.05 15.55
CA GLU A 193 13.31 26.60 16.65
C GLU A 193 13.23 28.13 16.73
N THR A 194 13.32 28.80 15.58
CA THR A 194 13.18 30.28 15.48
C THR A 194 11.79 30.72 15.95
N VAL A 195 10.73 30.03 15.50
CA VAL A 195 9.36 30.33 15.91
C VAL A 195 9.13 30.05 17.38
N LYS A 196 9.64 28.94 17.92
CA LYS A 196 9.58 28.62 19.36
C LYS A 196 10.28 29.69 20.20
N THR A 197 11.46 30.14 19.77
CA THR A 197 12.22 31.20 20.45
C THR A 197 11.48 32.54 20.40
N GLY A 198 10.94 32.91 19.24
CA GLY A 198 10.15 34.15 19.10
C GLY A 198 8.82 34.13 19.84
N LEU A 199 8.18 32.96 20.00
CA LEU A 199 7.00 32.81 20.85
C LEU A 199 7.35 32.96 22.35
N GLN A 200 8.51 32.47 22.79
CA GLN A 200 9.01 32.70 24.15
C GLN A 200 9.39 34.15 24.39
N GLY A 201 9.95 34.83 23.38
CA GLY A 201 10.28 36.25 23.40
C GLY A 201 9.11 37.23 23.25
N GLN A 202 7.87 36.73 23.11
CA GLN A 202 6.65 37.51 22.79
C GLN A 202 6.71 38.32 21.47
N GLU A 203 7.60 37.95 20.55
CA GLU A 203 7.72 38.59 19.23
C GLU A 203 6.63 38.09 18.26
N PHE A 204 6.17 36.85 18.44
CA PHE A 204 5.09 36.25 17.65
C PHE A 204 3.82 36.06 18.49
N SER A 205 2.65 36.24 17.86
CA SER A 205 1.35 36.02 18.51
C SER A 205 0.61 34.81 17.94
N LEU A 206 -0.07 34.08 18.83
CA LEU A 206 -0.94 32.96 18.46
C LEU A 206 -2.38 33.44 18.40
N VAL A 207 -2.99 33.38 17.22
CA VAL A 207 -4.39 33.76 17.02
C VAL A 207 -5.21 32.49 16.75
N ARG A 208 -6.38 32.38 17.37
CA ARG A 208 -7.30 31.26 17.08
C ARG A 208 -7.72 31.33 15.62
N TYR A 209 -7.59 30.22 14.90
CA TYR A 209 -7.92 30.21 13.49
C TYR A 209 -9.44 30.41 13.28
N ARG A 210 -9.78 31.29 12.33
CA ARG A 210 -11.14 31.52 11.82
C ARG A 210 -11.04 31.64 10.30
N ASN A 211 -12.13 31.33 9.58
CA ASN A 211 -12.18 31.34 8.11
C ASN A 211 -11.70 32.66 7.45
N GLU A 212 -11.68 33.76 8.19
CA GLU A 212 -11.22 35.08 7.75
C GLU A 212 -9.69 35.18 7.63
N HIS A 213 -8.95 34.38 8.39
CA HIS A 213 -7.49 34.38 8.38
C HIS A 213 -7.00 33.36 7.36
N GLY A 214 -7.01 33.69 6.07
CA GLY A 214 -6.50 32.80 5.03
C GLY A 214 -5.07 32.28 5.32
N PHE A 215 -4.75 31.07 4.85
CA PHE A 215 -3.39 30.53 4.92
C PHE A 215 -2.62 30.80 3.64
N GLN A 216 -1.37 31.22 3.81
CA GLN A 216 -0.41 31.34 2.72
C GLN A 216 0.76 30.39 2.96
N VAL A 217 1.51 30.14 1.89
CA VAL A 217 2.77 29.40 1.97
C VAL A 217 3.74 30.18 2.87
N GLY A 218 4.38 29.50 3.80
CA GLY A 218 5.23 30.14 4.81
C GLY A 218 4.57 30.37 6.17
N ASP A 219 3.27 30.12 6.30
CA ASP A 219 2.57 30.25 7.57
C ASP A 219 2.78 29.03 8.49
N PHE A 220 2.80 29.31 9.81
CA PHE A 220 2.79 28.28 10.85
C PHE A 220 1.42 28.16 11.49
N PHE A 221 1.05 26.93 11.86
CA PHE A 221 -0.20 26.62 12.54
C PHE A 221 0.03 25.55 13.60
N ILE A 222 -0.95 25.40 14.49
CA ILE A 222 -0.99 24.34 15.50
C ILE A 222 -2.24 23.52 15.20
N LEU A 223 -2.05 22.23 14.91
CA LEU A 223 -3.12 21.27 14.67
C LEU A 223 -2.95 20.08 15.62
N ASN A 224 -3.97 19.82 16.43
CA ASN A 224 -3.99 18.81 17.48
C ASN A 224 -2.79 18.92 18.44
N GLY A 225 -2.38 20.15 18.77
CA GLY A 225 -1.25 20.43 19.65
C GLY A 225 0.14 20.24 19.01
N VAL A 226 0.23 19.86 17.74
CA VAL A 226 1.50 19.78 17.00
C VAL A 226 1.65 21.00 16.09
N MET A 227 2.82 21.63 16.11
CA MET A 227 3.13 22.75 15.22
C MET A 227 3.39 22.23 13.81
N GLY A 228 2.77 22.87 12.83
CA GLY A 228 2.92 22.60 11.40
C GLY A 228 3.30 23.87 10.63
N TYR A 229 3.94 23.66 9.49
CA TYR A 229 4.40 24.67 8.55
C TYR A 229 3.84 24.36 7.16
N VAL A 230 3.37 25.39 6.46
CA VAL A 230 2.90 25.26 5.07
C VAL A 230 4.07 25.45 4.12
N HIS A 231 4.61 24.37 3.56
CA HIS A 231 5.79 24.42 2.68
C HIS A 231 5.46 24.85 1.25
N SER A 232 4.43 24.25 0.66
CA SER A 232 4.02 24.56 -0.71
C SER A 232 2.53 24.32 -0.91
N ALA A 233 1.97 25.03 -1.90
CA ALA A 233 0.61 24.85 -2.37
C ALA A 233 0.66 24.46 -3.85
N GLY A 234 0.00 23.37 -4.20
CA GLY A 234 -0.17 22.92 -5.57
C GLY A 234 -1.22 23.75 -6.32
N GLU A 235 -1.57 23.27 -7.52
CA GLU A 235 -2.54 23.93 -8.39
C GLU A 235 -3.96 23.94 -7.80
N ARG A 236 -4.74 24.93 -8.23
CA ARG A 236 -6.16 25.05 -7.85
C ARG A 236 -6.95 23.92 -8.52
N LEU A 237 -7.68 23.17 -7.71
CA LEU A 237 -8.59 22.14 -8.17
C LEU A 237 -9.92 22.79 -8.60
N GLU A 238 -10.19 22.79 -9.91
CA GLU A 238 -11.42 23.38 -10.49
C GLU A 238 -12.69 22.58 -10.16
N GLN A 239 -12.54 21.34 -9.69
CA GLN A 239 -13.64 20.47 -9.26
C GLN A 239 -14.42 20.98 -8.04
N TYR A 240 -13.90 22.01 -7.36
CA TYR A 240 -14.50 22.59 -6.15
C TYR A 240 -14.90 24.06 -6.40
N GLU A 241 -16.13 24.42 -6.01
CA GLU A 241 -16.64 25.80 -6.12
C GLU A 241 -15.79 26.80 -5.31
N ARG A 242 -15.36 26.36 -4.12
CA ARG A 242 -14.48 27.13 -3.22
C ARG A 242 -13.02 26.79 -3.51
N TYR A 243 -12.13 27.76 -3.28
CA TYR A 243 -10.68 27.55 -3.44
C TYR A 243 -10.23 26.29 -2.72
N ASN A 244 -9.62 25.36 -3.46
CA ASN A 244 -9.07 24.14 -2.93
C ASN A 244 -7.80 23.81 -3.72
N ALA A 245 -6.72 23.53 -3.01
CA ALA A 245 -5.43 23.17 -3.56
C ALA A 245 -4.80 22.11 -2.65
N ARG A 246 -3.92 21.28 -3.21
CA ARG A 246 -3.15 20.30 -2.43
C ARG A 246 -2.00 21.03 -1.73
N LEU A 247 -1.99 21.03 -0.40
CA LEU A 247 -0.93 21.61 0.40
C LEU A 247 0.06 20.53 0.84
N HIS A 248 1.36 20.85 0.82
CA HIS A 248 2.39 20.09 1.51
C HIS A 248 2.67 20.74 2.86
N LEU A 249 2.38 19.99 3.92
CA LEU A 249 2.50 20.43 5.30
C LEU A 249 3.62 19.66 5.97
N VAL A 250 4.50 20.35 6.69
CA VAL A 250 5.58 19.74 7.48
C VAL A 250 5.31 20.02 8.95
N PHE A 251 5.41 19.01 9.79
CA PHE A 251 5.19 19.11 11.23
C PHE A 251 6.52 19.06 12.01
N ASP A 252 6.54 19.72 13.16
CA ASP A 252 7.67 19.78 14.09
C ASP A 252 8.12 18.40 14.63
N ASN A 253 7.25 17.40 14.57
CA ASN A 253 7.58 16.02 14.93
C ASN A 253 8.30 15.23 13.81
N GLY A 254 8.76 15.91 12.74
CA GLY A 254 9.44 15.26 11.62
C GLY A 254 8.52 14.52 10.67
N THR A 255 7.22 14.83 10.66
CA THR A 255 6.27 14.21 9.71
C THR A 255 5.79 15.21 8.67
N GLU A 256 5.56 14.76 7.45
CA GLU A 256 4.92 15.50 6.38
C GLU A 256 3.53 14.96 6.05
N LEU A 257 2.69 15.82 5.48
CA LEU A 257 1.32 15.49 5.14
C LEU A 257 0.87 16.29 3.91
N HIS A 258 0.38 15.57 2.90
CA HIS A 258 -0.30 16.18 1.76
C HIS A 258 -1.80 16.23 2.03
N MET A 259 -2.36 17.43 2.20
CA MET A 259 -3.78 17.62 2.52
C MET A 259 -4.40 18.73 1.67
N LEU A 260 -5.69 18.62 1.38
CA LEU A 260 -6.44 19.69 0.75
C LEU A 260 -6.56 20.92 1.67
N TYR A 261 -6.46 22.11 1.09
CA TYR A 261 -6.60 23.39 1.79
C TYR A 261 -7.86 23.42 2.67
N GLN A 262 -9.01 23.03 2.11
CA GLN A 262 -10.27 23.06 2.86
C GLN A 262 -10.27 22.09 4.04
N SER A 263 -9.71 20.89 3.87
CA SER A 263 -9.59 19.90 4.95
C SER A 263 -8.74 20.42 6.10
N LEU A 264 -7.64 21.13 5.81
CA LEU A 264 -6.80 21.78 6.82
C LEU A 264 -7.60 22.86 7.58
N THR A 265 -8.27 23.75 6.85
CA THR A 265 -9.05 24.84 7.48
C THR A 265 -10.19 24.33 8.36
N GLN A 266 -10.91 23.30 7.91
CA GLN A 266 -11.97 22.66 8.68
C GLN A 266 -11.42 21.91 9.90
N GLY A 267 -10.27 21.25 9.75
CA GLY A 267 -9.55 20.61 10.85
C GLY A 267 -9.16 21.59 11.95
N LEU A 268 -8.64 22.76 11.58
CA LEU A 268 -8.25 23.81 12.52
C LEU A 268 -9.44 24.47 13.22
N ILE A 269 -10.58 24.61 12.55
CA ILE A 269 -11.80 25.16 13.16
C ILE A 269 -12.41 24.16 14.15
N ARG A 270 -12.40 22.88 13.79
CA ARG A 270 -12.93 21.79 14.64
C ARG A 270 -12.06 21.57 15.88
N ASP A 271 -10.75 21.76 15.75
CA ASP A 271 -9.82 21.63 16.87
C ASP A 271 -9.94 22.83 17.84
N LYS A 272 -9.97 22.54 19.14
CA LYS A 272 -10.02 23.57 20.19
C LYS A 272 -8.69 24.30 20.32
N GLU A 273 -7.58 23.61 20.02
CA GLU A 273 -6.22 24.16 20.04
C GLU A 273 -5.75 24.64 18.65
N GLY A 274 -6.65 24.71 17.67
CA GLY A 274 -6.38 25.22 16.33
C GLY A 274 -5.98 26.71 16.36
N ARG A 275 -4.68 26.98 16.23
CA ARG A 275 -4.13 28.34 16.23
C ARG A 275 -3.26 28.58 15.01
N LYS A 276 -3.25 29.80 14.51
CA LYS A 276 -2.31 30.30 13.51
C LYS A 276 -1.27 31.15 14.21
N VAL A 277 0.00 30.95 13.87
CA VAL A 277 1.07 31.84 14.30
C VAL A 277 1.07 33.04 13.35
N MET A 278 0.92 34.24 13.91
CA MET A 278 1.12 35.47 13.16
C MET A 278 2.61 35.81 13.22
N LEU A 279 3.34 35.40 12.19
CA LEU A 279 4.61 36.04 11.85
C LEU A 279 4.28 37.46 11.36
N GLY A 280 5.14 38.44 11.67
CA GLY A 280 5.04 39.78 11.09
C GLY A 280 5.22 39.76 9.56
N ASP A 281 5.50 40.91 8.95
CA ASP A 281 5.56 41.11 7.48
C ASP A 281 6.56 40.23 6.69
N LYS A 282 7.28 39.29 7.32
CA LYS A 282 8.23 38.39 6.63
C LYS A 282 7.88 36.92 6.86
N PRO A 283 7.51 36.16 5.81
CA PRO A 283 7.39 34.72 5.91
C PRO A 283 8.77 34.11 6.15
N LEU A 284 8.89 33.21 7.14
CA LEU A 284 10.08 32.40 7.31
C LEU A 284 10.06 31.30 6.25
N LEU A 285 10.95 31.41 5.27
CA LEU A 285 11.14 30.42 4.23
C LEU A 285 12.27 29.46 4.65
N PRO A 286 12.16 28.15 4.35
CA PRO A 286 13.25 27.21 4.56
C PRO A 286 14.48 27.67 3.80
N ASN A 287 15.65 27.35 4.35
CA ASN A 287 16.89 27.61 3.65
C ASN A 287 16.95 26.72 2.40
N ASP A 288 16.89 27.33 1.21
CA ASP A 288 17.03 26.65 -0.08
C ASP A 288 18.44 26.12 -0.32
N ALA A 289 19.35 26.25 0.65
CA ALA A 289 20.65 25.62 0.62
C ALA A 289 20.50 24.13 0.22
N PRO A 290 21.15 23.72 -0.89
CA PRO A 290 21.01 22.38 -1.40
C PRO A 290 21.67 21.39 -0.43
N ILE A 291 20.90 20.42 0.09
CA ILE A 291 21.45 19.38 0.95
C ILE A 291 22.22 18.40 0.06
N PRO A 292 23.51 18.16 0.31
CA PRO A 292 24.26 17.13 -0.41
C PRO A 292 23.68 15.76 -0.08
N SER A 293 23.08 15.11 -1.07
CA SER A 293 22.50 13.76 -0.94
C SER A 293 23.53 12.66 -1.21
N GLY A 294 24.65 13.00 -1.87
CA GLY A 294 25.79 12.12 -2.12
C GLY A 294 26.31 12.24 -3.56
N PHE A 295 27.14 11.27 -3.96
CA PHE A 295 27.82 11.26 -5.25
C PHE A 295 27.39 10.08 -6.12
N VAL A 296 27.02 10.38 -7.36
CA VAL A 296 26.90 9.39 -8.43
C VAL A 296 28.22 9.35 -9.17
N TYR A 297 28.83 8.18 -9.27
CA TYR A 297 30.13 8.02 -9.91
C TYR A 297 30.04 7.10 -11.12
N VAL A 298 30.86 7.41 -12.13
CA VAL A 298 31.06 6.57 -13.31
C VAL A 298 32.52 6.12 -13.31
N LEU A 299 32.73 4.80 -13.29
CA LEU A 299 34.06 4.19 -13.25
C LEU A 299 34.33 3.41 -14.53
N ALA A 300 35.59 3.37 -14.94
CA ALA A 300 36.09 2.46 -15.96
C ALA A 300 36.97 1.38 -15.32
N THR A 301 36.83 0.13 -15.77
CA THR A 301 37.71 -0.96 -15.33
C THR A 301 39.10 -0.83 -15.93
N LYS A 302 40.14 -1.15 -15.15
CA LYS A 302 41.50 -1.39 -15.65
C LYS A 302 41.84 -2.88 -15.74
N SER A 303 40.85 -3.77 -15.60
CA SER A 303 41.08 -5.23 -15.70
C SER A 303 41.80 -5.62 -17.00
N THR A 304 42.65 -6.63 -16.88
CA THR A 304 43.40 -7.27 -17.97
C THR A 304 42.75 -8.57 -18.44
N ASP A 305 41.58 -8.94 -17.93
CA ASP A 305 40.93 -10.20 -18.29
C ASP A 305 40.58 -10.27 -19.79
N PRO A 306 40.89 -11.39 -20.47
CA PRO A 306 40.67 -11.54 -21.90
C PRO A 306 39.18 -11.48 -22.28
N VAL A 307 38.29 -11.91 -21.37
CA VAL A 307 36.83 -11.88 -21.57
C VAL A 307 36.31 -10.44 -21.68
N LEU A 308 36.98 -9.47 -21.04
CA LEU A 308 36.57 -8.07 -20.99
C LEU A 308 37.20 -7.21 -22.09
N MET A 309 38.22 -7.71 -22.80
CA MET A 309 38.93 -6.96 -23.84
C MET A 309 38.02 -6.37 -24.93
N PRO A 310 37.02 -7.09 -25.48
CA PRO A 310 36.14 -6.55 -26.52
C PRO A 310 35.31 -5.35 -26.05
N PHE A 311 34.92 -5.34 -24.78
CA PHE A 311 33.98 -4.36 -24.22
C PHE A 311 34.69 -3.17 -23.56
N LYS A 312 35.99 -3.28 -23.30
CA LYS A 312 36.78 -2.35 -22.47
C LYS A 312 36.68 -0.88 -22.87
N GLN A 313 36.45 -0.58 -24.15
CA GLN A 313 36.36 0.81 -24.63
C GLN A 313 35.11 1.54 -24.12
N ASN A 314 33.98 0.84 -24.00
CA ASN A 314 32.68 1.42 -23.63
C ASN A 314 32.09 0.76 -22.37
N LEU A 315 32.93 0.15 -21.55
CA LEU A 315 32.50 -0.56 -20.35
C LEU A 315 32.64 0.33 -19.12
N TYR A 316 31.49 0.73 -18.57
CA TYR A 316 31.44 1.63 -17.42
C TYR A 316 30.58 1.03 -16.30
N LYS A 317 31.01 1.28 -15.06
CA LYS A 317 30.24 1.01 -13.86
C LYS A 317 29.60 2.31 -13.38
N ILE A 318 28.30 2.27 -13.09
CA ILE A 318 27.58 3.41 -12.53
C ILE A 318 27.06 3.00 -11.17
N GLY A 319 27.43 3.76 -10.14
CA GLY A 319 27.01 3.50 -8.77
C GLY A 319 26.87 4.78 -7.96
N PHE A 320 26.33 4.62 -6.77
CA PHE A 320 26.06 5.70 -5.83
C PHE A 320 26.85 5.52 -4.52
N THR A 321 27.18 6.63 -3.85
CA THR A 321 27.74 6.66 -2.49
C THR A 321 27.32 7.93 -1.75
N GLU A 322 26.99 7.82 -0.46
CA GLU A 322 26.74 8.97 0.42
C GLU A 322 28.06 9.62 0.88
N GLY A 323 29.12 8.82 1.03
CA GLY A 323 30.47 9.27 1.42
C GLY A 323 31.34 9.67 0.22
N THR A 324 32.65 9.72 0.41
CA THR A 324 33.59 10.00 -0.68
C THR A 324 33.67 8.83 -1.67
N VAL A 325 33.90 9.13 -2.94
CA VAL A 325 34.04 8.09 -3.99
C VAL A 325 35.34 7.31 -3.80
N GLU A 326 36.36 7.98 -3.28
CA GLU A 326 37.68 7.45 -2.96
C GLU A 326 37.61 6.33 -1.93
N ASP A 327 36.83 6.53 -0.85
CA ASP A 327 36.64 5.51 0.18
C ASP A 327 35.89 4.29 -0.38
N ARG A 328 34.92 4.51 -1.28
CA ARG A 328 34.16 3.43 -1.91
C ARG A 328 35.01 2.55 -2.84
N ILE A 329 36.00 3.11 -3.52
CA ILE A 329 36.87 2.36 -4.46
C ILE A 329 38.13 1.77 -3.83
N LYS A 330 38.44 2.09 -2.57
CA LYS A 330 39.68 1.69 -1.88
C LYS A 330 39.93 0.17 -1.87
N HIS A 331 38.87 -0.63 -1.88
CA HIS A 331 38.93 -2.09 -1.88
C HIS A 331 38.40 -2.74 -3.16
N ALA A 332 38.35 -1.98 -4.27
CA ALA A 332 37.84 -2.45 -5.56
C ALA A 332 38.55 -3.71 -6.09
N GLU A 333 39.86 -3.84 -5.85
CA GLU A 333 40.64 -5.01 -6.31
C GLU A 333 40.20 -6.34 -5.68
N LYS A 334 39.58 -6.30 -4.49
CA LYS A 334 39.12 -7.50 -3.78
C LYS A 334 37.63 -7.77 -4.00
N ASP A 335 36.89 -6.76 -4.43
CA ASP A 335 35.45 -6.81 -4.51
C ASP A 335 34.97 -7.26 -5.90
N LYS A 336 34.07 -8.23 -5.92
CA LYS A 336 33.43 -8.78 -7.12
C LYS A 336 32.59 -7.73 -7.84
N THR A 337 32.03 -6.75 -7.12
CA THR A 337 31.23 -5.66 -7.74
C THR A 337 32.06 -4.76 -8.66
N PHE A 338 33.38 -4.72 -8.45
CA PHE A 338 34.36 -3.99 -9.27
C PHE A 338 35.21 -4.92 -10.15
N LEU A 339 34.73 -6.14 -10.40
CA LEU A 339 35.39 -7.15 -11.23
C LEU A 339 36.74 -7.61 -10.66
N GLN A 340 36.98 -7.44 -9.35
CA GLN A 340 38.25 -7.76 -8.68
C GLN A 340 39.47 -7.10 -9.35
N ALA A 341 39.26 -5.87 -9.83
CA ALA A 341 40.25 -5.15 -10.60
C ALA A 341 40.32 -3.67 -10.16
N PRO A 342 41.46 -3.01 -10.38
CA PRO A 342 41.56 -1.58 -10.15
C PRO A 342 40.62 -0.82 -11.09
N VAL A 343 40.01 0.24 -10.56
CA VAL A 343 39.06 1.08 -11.28
C VAL A 343 39.58 2.51 -11.42
N ARG A 344 39.15 3.20 -12.47
CA ARG A 344 39.44 4.63 -12.70
C ARG A 344 38.16 5.42 -12.61
N VAL A 345 38.16 6.47 -11.80
CA VAL A 345 37.08 7.46 -11.78
C VAL A 345 37.13 8.25 -13.08
N ILE A 346 36.03 8.24 -13.84
CA ILE A 346 35.87 9.01 -15.08
C ILE A 346 35.18 10.32 -14.77
N THR A 347 34.07 10.26 -14.05
CA THR A 347 33.31 11.43 -13.63
C THR A 347 32.55 11.16 -12.34
N THR A 348 32.25 12.23 -11.62
CA THR A 348 31.47 12.24 -10.38
C THR A 348 30.49 13.39 -10.42
N PHE A 349 29.25 13.11 -10.05
CA PHE A 349 28.16 14.07 -9.97
C PHE A 349 27.72 14.21 -8.51
N LEU A 350 27.84 15.43 -7.98
CA LEU A 350 27.28 15.76 -6.68
C LEU A 350 25.78 16.00 -6.84
N CYS A 351 24.98 15.17 -6.17
CA CYS A 351 23.52 15.26 -6.20
C CYS A 351 23.02 15.98 -4.95
N PHE A 352 21.99 16.81 -5.13
CA PHE A 352 21.36 17.57 -4.05
C PHE A 352 19.86 17.31 -3.99
N ASN A 353 19.28 17.36 -2.79
CA ASN A 353 17.84 17.27 -2.53
C ASN A 353 17.14 16.10 -3.28
N MET A 354 17.81 14.95 -3.42
CA MET A 354 17.28 13.82 -4.20
C MET A 354 17.54 12.50 -3.48
N ASN A 355 16.57 11.59 -3.55
CA ASN A 355 16.81 10.22 -3.15
C ASN A 355 17.70 9.53 -4.18
N THR A 356 18.92 9.25 -3.76
CA THR A 356 20.00 8.75 -4.59
C THR A 356 19.83 7.30 -4.99
N HIS A 357 19.24 6.47 -4.13
CA HIS A 357 18.88 5.09 -4.48
C HIS A 357 17.81 5.04 -5.59
N LYS A 358 16.83 5.96 -5.56
CA LYS A 358 15.85 6.09 -6.65
C LYS A 358 16.53 6.50 -7.96
N LEU A 359 17.46 7.46 -7.91
CA LEU A 359 18.22 7.89 -9.08
C LEU A 359 19.04 6.73 -9.67
N GLU A 360 19.73 5.96 -8.83
CA GLU A 360 20.46 4.78 -9.27
C GLU A 360 19.54 3.76 -9.94
N THR A 361 18.40 3.46 -9.31
CA THR A 361 17.38 2.54 -9.86
C THR A 361 16.88 3.01 -11.23
N LEU A 362 16.68 4.31 -11.40
CA LEU A 362 16.28 4.90 -12.69
C LEU A 362 17.36 4.76 -13.75
N VAL A 363 18.61 5.08 -13.43
CA VAL A 363 19.74 4.91 -14.37
C VAL A 363 19.90 3.45 -14.76
N HIS A 364 19.92 2.55 -13.77
CA HIS A 364 20.06 1.12 -13.97
C HIS A 364 18.89 0.53 -14.75
N GLY A 365 17.67 1.03 -14.53
CA GLY A 365 16.48 0.63 -15.26
C GLY A 365 16.51 1.12 -16.72
N PHE A 366 16.91 2.37 -16.94
CA PHE A 366 17.00 2.95 -18.28
C PHE A 366 18.07 2.27 -19.14
N LEU A 367 19.21 1.92 -18.52
CA LEU A 367 20.33 1.23 -19.17
C LEU A 367 20.24 -0.31 -19.04
N ALA A 368 19.13 -0.86 -18.58
CA ALA A 368 19.01 -2.29 -18.28
C ALA A 368 19.36 -3.19 -19.49
N LYS A 369 19.02 -2.77 -20.71
CA LYS A 369 19.31 -3.50 -21.95
C LYS A 369 20.78 -3.44 -22.38
N GLN A 370 21.53 -2.46 -21.88
CA GLN A 370 22.95 -2.30 -22.17
C GLN A 370 23.85 -2.89 -21.07
N ARG A 371 23.26 -3.62 -20.11
CA ARG A 371 24.01 -4.31 -19.07
C ARG A 371 24.89 -5.39 -19.68
N LEU A 372 26.06 -5.55 -19.07
CA LEU A 372 27.05 -6.54 -19.46
C LEU A 372 26.57 -7.94 -19.05
N ASP A 373 26.19 -8.76 -20.03
CA ASP A 373 25.74 -10.14 -19.79
C ASP A 373 26.89 -11.15 -20.00
N ILE A 374 27.77 -11.25 -19.02
CA ILE A 374 28.85 -12.24 -18.98
C ILE A 374 29.05 -12.79 -17.58
N THR A 375 29.42 -14.06 -17.50
CA THR A 375 29.79 -14.74 -16.26
C THR A 375 31.31 -14.75 -16.14
N LEU A 376 31.83 -14.12 -15.08
CA LEU A 376 33.24 -14.11 -14.75
C LEU A 376 33.53 -15.12 -13.66
N LYS A 377 34.73 -15.69 -13.67
CA LYS A 377 35.25 -16.54 -12.60
C LYS A 377 36.13 -15.69 -11.70
N GLY A 378 35.77 -15.61 -10.43
CA GLY A 378 36.59 -14.93 -9.44
C GLY A 378 37.84 -15.73 -9.07
N VAL A 379 38.76 -15.08 -8.36
CA VAL A 379 40.01 -15.69 -7.87
C VAL A 379 39.73 -16.95 -7.01
N ASP A 380 38.59 -16.99 -6.31
CA ASP A 380 38.17 -18.11 -5.46
C ASP A 380 37.53 -19.28 -6.24
N GLY A 381 37.47 -19.21 -7.59
CA GLY A 381 36.77 -20.18 -8.43
C GLY A 381 35.24 -20.02 -8.49
N THR A 382 34.69 -19.08 -7.72
CA THR A 382 33.25 -18.76 -7.75
C THR A 382 32.88 -17.96 -9.00
N SER A 383 31.80 -18.36 -9.68
CA SER A 383 31.29 -17.63 -10.83
C SER A 383 30.35 -16.51 -10.38
N TYR A 384 30.51 -15.31 -10.94
CA TYR A 384 29.65 -14.16 -10.64
C TYR A 384 29.34 -13.36 -11.90
N ALA A 385 28.19 -12.69 -11.90
CA ALA A 385 27.71 -11.85 -13.00
C ALA A 385 27.55 -10.40 -12.53
N PRO A 386 28.27 -9.43 -13.11
CA PRO A 386 28.19 -8.02 -12.72
C PRO A 386 26.88 -7.37 -13.21
N ARG A 387 26.05 -6.86 -12.28
CA ARG A 387 24.76 -6.21 -12.63
C ARG A 387 24.84 -4.71 -12.89
N GLU A 388 25.91 -4.07 -12.43
CA GLU A 388 26.08 -2.61 -12.43
C GLU A 388 27.08 -2.12 -13.49
N TRP A 389 27.38 -2.98 -14.47
CA TRP A 389 28.30 -2.69 -15.55
C TRP A 389 27.54 -2.61 -16.88
N PHE A 390 27.79 -1.55 -17.64
CA PHE A 390 27.06 -1.21 -18.85
C PHE A 390 28.03 -1.03 -20.02
N HIS A 391 27.69 -1.62 -21.16
CA HIS A 391 28.40 -1.44 -22.41
C HIS A 391 27.71 -0.33 -23.22
N THR A 392 28.14 0.92 -23.02
CA THR A 392 27.53 2.10 -23.63
C THR A 392 28.55 3.23 -23.74
N PRO A 393 28.55 4.04 -24.82
CA PRO A 393 29.41 5.20 -24.92
C PRO A 393 29.24 6.16 -23.73
N LEU A 394 30.34 6.77 -23.27
CA LEU A 394 30.33 7.71 -22.16
C LEU A 394 29.35 8.88 -22.38
N THR A 395 29.28 9.39 -23.62
CA THR A 395 28.39 10.50 -23.99
C THR A 395 26.93 10.20 -23.65
N THR A 396 26.47 8.99 -23.94
CA THR A 396 25.11 8.56 -23.67
C THR A 396 24.86 8.41 -22.17
N ILE A 397 25.83 7.92 -21.39
CA ILE A 397 25.70 7.84 -19.92
C ILE A 397 25.53 9.25 -19.33
N LEU A 398 26.35 10.21 -19.78
CA LEU A 398 26.25 11.60 -19.32
C LEU A 398 24.89 12.21 -19.68
N GLU A 399 24.42 12.03 -20.92
CA GLU A 399 23.09 12.49 -21.37
C GLU A 399 21.96 11.92 -20.50
N VAL A 400 22.01 10.62 -20.18
CA VAL A 400 21.00 9.97 -19.32
C VAL A 400 21.00 10.57 -17.93
N ILE A 401 22.18 10.78 -17.32
CA ILE A 401 22.29 11.40 -16.00
C ILE A 401 21.74 12.84 -16.03
N HIS A 402 22.07 13.62 -17.05
CA HIS A 402 21.53 14.98 -17.23
C HIS A 402 20.01 14.99 -17.35
N HIS A 403 19.43 14.15 -18.20
CA HIS A 403 17.97 14.08 -18.35
C HIS A 403 17.24 13.60 -17.09
N ILE A 404 17.89 12.81 -16.24
CA ILE A 404 17.35 12.40 -14.94
C ILE A 404 17.40 13.57 -13.96
N LEU A 405 18.50 14.32 -13.92
CA LEU A 405 18.64 15.51 -13.08
C LEU A 405 17.62 16.60 -13.47
N ASP A 406 17.37 16.76 -14.78
CA ASP A 406 16.38 17.70 -15.30
C ASP A 406 14.93 17.19 -15.18
N GLY A 407 14.71 15.95 -14.75
CA GLY A 407 13.39 15.31 -14.63
C GLY A 407 12.70 15.01 -15.98
N THR A 408 13.39 15.19 -17.10
CA THR A 408 12.84 15.01 -18.45
C THR A 408 12.99 13.60 -19.00
N ILE A 409 13.63 12.68 -18.25
CA ILE A 409 13.93 11.30 -18.69
C ILE A 409 12.71 10.52 -19.22
N SER A 410 11.51 10.81 -18.72
CA SER A 410 10.26 10.16 -19.17
C SER A 410 9.98 10.37 -20.66
N GLN A 411 10.44 11.49 -21.21
CA GLN A 411 10.28 11.88 -22.61
C GLN A 411 11.31 11.21 -23.54
N TYR A 412 12.29 10.49 -22.99
CA TYR A 412 13.34 9.85 -23.76
C TYR A 412 13.24 8.33 -23.71
N ARG A 413 13.85 7.66 -24.69
CA ARG A 413 14.03 6.21 -24.75
C ARG A 413 15.42 5.89 -25.30
N MET A 414 15.98 4.75 -24.88
CA MET A 414 17.18 4.22 -25.51
C MET A 414 16.85 3.57 -26.85
N ASP A 415 17.57 3.95 -27.89
CA ASP A 415 17.72 3.14 -29.09
C ASP A 415 18.77 2.07 -28.82
N ASN A 416 18.33 0.82 -28.72
CA ASN A 416 19.22 -0.30 -28.39
C ASN A 416 20.12 -0.70 -29.56
N THR A 417 19.79 -0.29 -30.79
CA THR A 417 20.60 -0.60 -31.98
C THR A 417 21.76 0.37 -32.12
N THR A 418 21.54 1.66 -31.86
CA THR A 418 22.60 2.68 -31.96
C THR A 418 23.26 3.02 -30.63
N GLY A 419 22.68 2.58 -29.51
CA GLY A 419 23.15 2.90 -28.16
C GLY A 419 23.00 4.38 -27.79
N LYS A 420 22.05 5.10 -28.42
CA LYS A 420 21.83 6.54 -28.23
C LYS A 420 20.49 6.82 -27.55
N VAL A 421 20.43 7.95 -26.82
CA VAL A 421 19.19 8.46 -26.26
C VAL A 421 18.39 9.16 -27.37
N VAL A 422 17.12 8.78 -27.54
CA VAL A 422 16.23 9.36 -28.56
C VAL A 422 14.95 9.83 -27.88
N ALA A 423 14.47 11.03 -28.23
CA ALA A 423 13.18 11.51 -27.76
C ALA A 423 12.05 10.56 -28.20
N LYS A 424 11.13 10.24 -27.29
CA LYS A 424 9.88 9.56 -27.64
C LYS A 424 9.10 10.51 -28.54
N LYS A 425 8.81 10.08 -29.78
CA LYS A 425 7.86 10.80 -30.61
C LYS A 425 6.52 10.76 -29.89
N THR A 426 6.01 11.92 -29.48
CA THR A 426 4.64 12.07 -29.02
C THR A 426 3.75 11.70 -30.21
N THR A 427 3.20 10.49 -30.21
CA THR A 427 2.03 10.21 -31.03
C THR A 427 0.90 11.02 -30.42
N ASN A 428 0.72 12.25 -30.93
CA ASN A 428 -0.52 12.98 -30.75
C ASN A 428 -1.64 12.13 -31.36
N ASN A 429 -2.24 11.25 -30.56
CA ASN A 429 -3.61 10.84 -30.80
C ASN A 429 -4.47 12.02 -30.35
N ALA A 430 -4.75 12.87 -31.33
CA ALA A 430 -5.80 13.89 -31.25
C ALA A 430 -7.17 13.22 -31.17
#